data_AF-A0A1F3FZI4-F1
#
_entry.id   AF-A0A1F3FZI4-F1
#
_cell.length_a   1.000
_cell.length_b   1.000
_cell.length_c   1.000
_cell.angle_alpha   90.00
_cell.angle_beta   90.00
_cell.angle_gamma   90.00
#
_symmetry.space_group_name_H-M   'P 1'
#
loop_
_entity.id
_entity.type
_entity.pdbx_description
1 polymer ?
#
loop_
_entity_poly.entity_id
_entity_poly.type
_entity_poly.pdbx_seq_one_letter_code
_entity_poly.pdbx_strand_id
1 'polypeptide(L)'
;MDIEEKYKILINARNFHYENYNKWMTYFYVAIGALFVGYCSIIASDKNLIGIEYSINILGYIVGILWYWSSKGYYYWNINFITLVNYYEEKLLNFPETERIYFVFANKNIQNNYANPASGANISTSKIAILFSFIITSCWGALIFYKLLNLTNCICYDGLTIIFSLIASIILTILISYLIPEKWLKSKIEHFPDLKIQQ
;
A
#
# COMPACT_ATOMS: atom_id res chain seq x y z
N MET A 1 26.53 -25.25 -0.79
CA MET A 1 26.17 -23.94 -0.21
C MET A 1 25.92 -24.17 1.26
N ASP A 2 26.77 -23.59 2.08
CA ASP A 2 26.69 -23.69 3.53
C ASP A 2 25.40 -23.01 4.06
N ILE A 3 24.95 -23.39 5.26
CA ILE A 3 23.76 -22.83 5.89
C ILE A 3 23.94 -21.33 6.17
N GLU A 4 25.13 -20.93 6.61
CA GLU A 4 25.46 -19.52 6.84
C GLU A 4 25.40 -18.73 5.54
N GLU A 5 25.87 -19.34 4.45
CA GLU A 5 25.83 -18.76 3.11
C GLU A 5 24.39 -18.60 2.58
N LYS A 6 23.53 -19.62 2.79
CA LYS A 6 22.08 -19.54 2.48
C LYS A 6 21.40 -18.42 3.25
N TYR A 7 21.70 -18.29 4.54
CA TYR A 7 21.15 -17.25 5.40
C TYR A 7 21.60 -15.85 4.96
N LYS A 8 22.90 -15.67 4.66
CA LYS A 8 23.42 -14.41 4.11
C LYS A 8 22.76 -14.04 2.78
N ILE A 9 22.58 -15.00 1.87
CA ILE A 9 21.89 -14.78 0.59
C ILE A 9 20.44 -14.34 0.83
N LEU A 10 19.73 -14.99 1.75
CA LEU A 10 18.36 -14.62 2.10
C LEU A 10 18.26 -13.19 2.65
N ILE A 11 19.12 -12.82 3.60
CA ILE A 11 19.15 -11.47 4.17
C ILE A 11 19.51 -10.42 3.11
N ASN A 12 20.47 -10.73 2.24
CA ASN A 12 20.85 -9.84 1.14
C ASN A 12 19.71 -9.65 0.13
N ALA A 13 19.02 -10.74 -0.25
CA ALA A 13 17.86 -10.67 -1.13
C ALA A 13 16.75 -9.81 -0.52
N ARG A 14 16.45 -10.00 0.77
CA ARG A 14 15.49 -9.16 1.50
C ARG A 14 15.88 -7.69 1.47
N ASN A 15 17.12 -7.35 1.83
CA ASN A 15 17.60 -5.97 1.86
C ASN A 15 17.51 -5.32 0.48
N PHE A 16 17.92 -6.04 -0.57
CA PHE A 16 17.76 -5.61 -1.94
C PHE A 16 16.28 -5.32 -2.28
N HIS A 17 15.36 -6.19 -1.91
CA HIS A 17 13.93 -5.96 -2.13
C HIS A 17 13.39 -4.74 -1.37
N TYR A 18 13.79 -4.54 -0.12
CA TYR A 18 13.38 -3.38 0.69
C TYR A 18 13.90 -2.06 0.12
N GLU A 19 15.18 -2.00 -0.23
CA GLU A 19 15.78 -0.78 -0.79
C GLU A 19 15.14 -0.40 -2.12
N ASN A 20 14.93 -1.39 -2.99
CA ASN A 20 14.28 -1.15 -4.27
C ASN A 20 12.81 -0.77 -4.12
N TYR A 21 12.09 -1.39 -3.19
CA TYR A 21 10.70 -1.03 -2.92
C TYR A 21 10.58 0.44 -2.50
N ASN A 22 11.44 0.92 -1.60
CA ASN A 22 11.42 2.34 -1.21
C ASN A 22 11.67 3.27 -2.40
N LYS A 23 12.57 2.91 -3.33
CA LYS A 23 12.80 3.66 -4.58
C LYS A 23 11.58 3.64 -5.50
N TRP A 24 10.95 2.47 -5.69
CA TRP A 24 9.75 2.34 -6.52
C TRP A 24 8.56 3.09 -5.95
N MET A 25 8.45 3.13 -4.63
CA MET A 25 7.43 3.92 -3.93
C MET A 25 7.54 5.42 -4.23
N THR A 26 8.76 5.94 -4.38
CA THR A 26 8.98 7.34 -4.77
C THR A 26 8.31 7.67 -6.11
N TYR A 27 8.25 6.75 -7.07
CA TYR A 27 7.59 6.98 -8.34
C TYR A 27 6.09 7.29 -8.18
N PHE A 28 5.42 6.55 -7.29
CA PHE A 28 4.00 6.78 -7.00
C PHE A 28 3.78 8.13 -6.30
N TYR A 29 4.61 8.46 -5.31
CA TYR A 29 4.51 9.76 -4.61
C TYR A 29 4.71 10.94 -5.56
N VAL A 30 5.73 10.87 -6.43
CA VAL A 30 6.02 11.91 -7.42
C VAL A 30 4.87 12.04 -8.41
N ALA A 31 4.36 10.92 -8.93
CA ALA A 31 3.25 10.93 -9.88
C ALA A 31 1.97 11.49 -9.27
N ILE A 32 1.59 11.06 -8.06
CA ILE A 32 0.42 11.60 -7.34
C ILE A 32 0.59 13.09 -7.06
N GLY A 33 1.77 13.52 -6.60
CA GLY A 33 2.05 14.94 -6.34
C GLY A 33 1.91 15.79 -7.61
N ALA A 34 2.49 15.35 -8.72
CA ALA A 34 2.39 16.04 -10.00
C ALA A 34 0.93 16.12 -10.50
N LEU A 35 0.17 15.02 -10.39
CA LEU A 35 -1.24 15.00 -10.77
C LEU A 35 -2.10 15.92 -9.89
N PHE A 36 -1.82 15.98 -8.59
CA PHE A 36 -2.52 16.89 -7.68
C PHE A 36 -2.24 18.36 -8.02
N VAL A 37 -0.98 18.72 -8.27
CA VAL A 37 -0.63 20.09 -8.72
C VAL A 37 -1.29 20.43 -10.05
N GLY A 38 -1.29 19.50 -11.00
CA GLY A 38 -1.99 19.64 -12.28
C GLY A 38 -3.49 19.85 -12.09
N TYR A 39 -4.12 19.08 -11.20
CA TYR A 39 -5.54 19.22 -10.87
C TYR A 39 -5.87 20.60 -10.27
N CYS A 40 -5.11 21.04 -9.26
CA CYS A 40 -5.28 22.38 -8.67
C CYS A 40 -5.10 23.50 -9.70
N SER A 41 -4.14 23.34 -10.63
CA SER A 41 -3.89 24.32 -11.69
C SER A 41 -5.05 24.42 -12.68
N ILE A 42 -5.74 23.29 -12.96
CA ILE A 42 -6.93 23.30 -13.82
C ILE A 42 -8.11 23.98 -13.10
N ILE A 43 -8.36 23.65 -11.83
CA ILE A 43 -9.46 24.27 -11.07
C ILE A 43 -9.27 25.78 -10.94
N ALA A 44 -8.03 26.24 -10.77
CA ALA A 44 -7.71 27.66 -10.67
C ALA A 44 -7.75 28.40 -12.03
N SER A 45 -7.94 27.70 -13.14
CA SER A 45 -7.99 28.31 -14.46
C SER A 45 -9.40 28.79 -14.81
N ASP A 46 -9.51 29.98 -15.40
CA ASP A 46 -10.78 30.49 -15.95
C ASP A 46 -11.20 29.77 -17.25
N LYS A 47 -10.39 28.84 -17.76
CA LYS A 47 -10.68 28.09 -18.98
C LYS A 47 -11.54 26.86 -18.68
N ASN A 48 -12.56 26.65 -19.50
CA ASN A 48 -13.34 25.41 -19.46
C ASN A 48 -12.51 24.23 -20.00
N LEU A 49 -11.85 23.49 -19.11
CA LEU A 49 -10.96 22.35 -19.42
C LEU A 49 -11.49 21.01 -18.88
N ILE A 50 -12.81 20.83 -18.87
CA ILE A 50 -13.49 19.67 -18.27
C ILE A 50 -12.88 18.33 -18.72
N GLY A 51 -12.59 18.14 -20.01
CA GLY A 51 -12.02 16.89 -20.52
C GLY A 51 -10.61 16.58 -19.96
N ILE A 52 -9.77 17.61 -19.80
CA ILE A 52 -8.44 17.46 -19.20
C ILE A 52 -8.58 17.16 -17.71
N GLU A 53 -9.51 17.84 -17.04
CA GLU A 53 -9.78 17.63 -15.62
C GLU A 53 -10.23 16.18 -15.33
N TYR A 54 -11.14 15.63 -16.14
CA TYR A 54 -11.52 14.21 -16.05
C TYR A 54 -10.33 13.27 -16.30
N SER A 55 -9.50 13.60 -17.29
CA SER A 55 -8.31 12.80 -17.61
C SER A 55 -7.33 12.76 -16.44
N ILE A 56 -7.09 13.90 -15.77
CA ILE A 56 -6.26 13.96 -14.57
C ILE A 56 -6.87 13.16 -13.42
N ASN A 57 -8.19 13.29 -13.19
CA ASN A 57 -8.85 12.53 -12.12
C ASN A 57 -8.76 11.01 -12.33
N ILE A 58 -8.99 10.55 -13.56
CA ILE A 58 -8.88 9.14 -13.94
C ILE A 58 -7.43 8.66 -13.77
N LEU A 59 -6.45 9.43 -14.25
CA LEU A 59 -5.03 9.10 -14.07
C LEU A 59 -4.65 9.06 -12.59
N GLY A 60 -5.12 10.02 -11.77
CA GLY A 60 -4.91 10.05 -10.33
C GLY A 60 -5.46 8.80 -9.65
N TYR A 61 -6.66 8.36 -10.04
CA TYR A 61 -7.24 7.12 -9.54
C TYR A 61 -6.43 5.89 -9.96
N ILE A 62 -5.99 5.80 -11.22
CA ILE A 62 -5.18 4.69 -11.73
C ILE A 62 -3.82 4.63 -11.01
N VAL A 63 -3.13 5.75 -10.87
CA VAL A 63 -1.85 5.79 -10.14
C VAL A 63 -2.06 5.41 -8.67
N GLY A 64 -3.14 5.90 -8.05
CA GLY A 64 -3.51 5.53 -6.69
C GLY A 64 -3.73 4.03 -6.50
N ILE A 65 -4.54 3.39 -7.36
CA ILE A 65 -4.83 1.96 -7.23
C ILE A 65 -3.57 1.10 -7.41
N LEU A 66 -2.70 1.46 -8.37
CA LEU A 66 -1.43 0.78 -8.58
C LEU A 66 -0.51 0.93 -7.37
N TRP A 67 -0.48 2.12 -6.77
CA TRP A 67 0.27 2.37 -5.55
C TRP A 67 -0.26 1.56 -4.36
N TYR A 68 -1.59 1.47 -4.20
CA TYR A 68 -2.23 0.66 -3.18
C TYR A 68 -1.87 -0.84 -3.33
N TRP A 69 -1.94 -1.38 -4.55
CA TRP A 69 -1.57 -2.77 -4.82
C TRP A 69 -0.09 -3.04 -4.60
N SER A 70 0.78 -2.13 -5.03
CA SER A 70 2.23 -2.21 -4.78
C SER A 70 2.50 -2.30 -3.27
N SER A 71 1.80 -1.49 -2.48
CA SER A 71 1.91 -1.48 -1.02
C SER A 71 1.44 -2.78 -0.37
N LYS A 72 0.32 -3.34 -0.82
CA LYS A 72 -0.16 -4.65 -0.33
C LYS A 72 0.78 -5.78 -0.72
N GLY A 73 1.25 -5.80 -1.95
CA GLY A 73 2.18 -6.80 -2.46
C GLY A 73 3.47 -6.81 -1.66
N TYR A 74 4.03 -5.63 -1.39
CA TYR A 74 5.22 -5.51 -0.55
C TYR A 74 4.99 -6.02 0.88
N TYR A 75 3.86 -5.66 1.50
CA TYR A 75 3.55 -6.17 2.84
C TYR A 75 3.44 -7.70 2.87
N TYR A 76 2.82 -8.30 1.85
CA TYR A 76 2.76 -9.76 1.71
C TYR A 76 4.14 -10.38 1.60
N TRP A 77 4.99 -9.89 0.69
CA TRP A 77 6.37 -10.38 0.54
C TRP A 77 7.18 -10.20 1.82
N ASN A 78 7.03 -9.06 2.48
CA ASN A 78 7.72 -8.75 3.72
C ASN A 78 7.42 -9.77 4.82
N ILE A 79 6.14 -10.08 5.07
CA ILE A 79 5.77 -11.10 6.05
C ILE A 79 6.37 -12.46 5.68
N ASN A 80 6.28 -12.87 4.42
CA ASN A 80 6.83 -14.16 3.98
C ASN A 80 8.35 -14.23 4.16
N PHE A 81 9.09 -13.15 3.86
CA PHE A 81 10.53 -13.08 4.10
C PHE A 81 10.86 -13.18 5.60
N ILE A 82 10.10 -12.50 6.46
CA ILE A 82 10.27 -12.59 7.92
C ILE A 82 10.04 -14.01 8.41
N THR A 83 8.96 -14.66 7.95
CA THR A 83 8.65 -16.06 8.29
C THR A 83 9.76 -17.00 7.85
N LEU A 84 10.31 -16.81 6.64
CA LEU A 84 11.40 -17.65 6.13
C LEU A 84 12.70 -17.45 6.91
N VAL A 85 13.04 -16.21 7.27
CA VAL A 85 14.20 -15.90 8.13
C VAL A 85 14.05 -16.60 9.48
N ASN A 86 12.90 -16.47 10.12
CA ASN A 86 12.63 -17.13 11.41
C ASN A 86 12.76 -18.65 11.33
N TYR A 87 12.25 -19.27 10.26
CA TYR A 87 12.36 -20.71 10.04
C TYR A 87 13.82 -21.17 9.95
N TYR A 88 14.65 -20.45 9.20
CA TYR A 88 16.07 -20.80 9.09
C TYR A 88 16.85 -20.56 10.37
N GLU A 89 16.56 -19.47 11.09
CA GLU A 89 17.18 -19.22 12.40
C GLU A 89 16.82 -20.31 13.42
N GLU A 90 15.58 -20.79 13.42
CA GLU A 90 15.17 -21.89 14.28
C GLU A 90 15.78 -23.23 13.88
N LYS A 91 15.51 -23.68 12.64
CA LYS A 91 15.75 -25.08 12.24
C LYS A 91 17.17 -25.35 11.80
N LEU A 92 17.89 -24.33 11.31
CA LEU A 92 19.23 -24.51 10.80
C LEU A 92 20.30 -23.94 11.72
N LEU A 93 20.03 -22.79 12.35
CA LEU A 93 21.00 -22.13 13.24
C LEU A 93 20.79 -22.47 14.72
N ASN A 94 19.68 -23.16 15.07
CA ASN A 94 19.28 -23.48 16.44
C ASN A 94 19.21 -22.25 17.38
N PHE A 95 18.87 -21.08 16.83
CA PHE A 95 18.73 -19.88 17.64
C PHE A 95 17.45 -19.94 18.49
N PRO A 96 17.55 -19.68 19.81
CA PRO A 96 16.37 -19.50 20.65
C PRO A 96 15.59 -18.26 20.16
N GLU A 97 14.28 -18.24 20.38
CA GLU A 97 13.41 -17.15 19.89
C GLU A 97 13.89 -15.75 20.30
N THR A 98 14.50 -15.62 21.49
CA THR A 98 15.02 -14.35 22.01
C THR A 98 16.20 -13.78 21.23
N GLU A 99 16.92 -14.61 20.47
CA GLU A 99 18.11 -14.23 19.70
C GLU A 99 17.83 -14.06 18.20
N ARG A 100 16.60 -14.40 17.76
CA ARG A 100 16.17 -14.30 16.36
C ARG A 100 16.00 -12.83 15.95
N ILE A 101 16.47 -12.48 14.75
CA ILE A 101 16.61 -11.07 14.33
C ILE A 101 15.30 -10.29 14.40
N TYR A 102 14.18 -10.92 14.03
CA TYR A 102 12.87 -10.27 14.03
C TYR A 102 12.12 -10.31 15.36
N PHE A 103 12.68 -10.99 16.36
CA PHE A 103 12.15 -11.03 17.72
C PHE A 103 12.85 -10.05 18.67
N VAL A 104 13.91 -9.37 18.20
CA VAL A 104 14.67 -8.36 18.94
C VAL A 104 13.85 -7.07 19.12
N PHE A 105 12.82 -7.13 19.96
CA PHE A 105 12.15 -5.96 20.50
C PHE A 105 12.53 -5.83 21.98
N ALA A 106 13.42 -4.88 22.28
CA ALA A 106 13.74 -4.56 23.66
C ALA A 106 12.53 -3.89 24.32
N ASN A 107 12.07 -4.45 25.44
CA ASN A 107 11.09 -3.81 26.33
C ASN A 107 9.82 -3.29 25.64
N LYS A 108 9.07 -4.19 24.97
CA LYS A 108 7.86 -3.90 24.16
C LYS A 108 6.84 -2.94 24.79
N ASN A 109 6.81 -2.84 26.11
CA ASN A 109 5.84 -2.04 26.86
C ASN A 109 6.38 -0.69 27.36
N ILE A 110 7.69 -0.42 27.30
CA ILE A 110 8.30 0.79 27.91
C ILE A 110 8.13 2.03 27.00
N GLN A 111 8.16 1.86 25.68
CA GLN A 111 7.97 2.95 24.69
C GLN A 111 6.80 2.65 23.75
N ASN A 112 5.65 2.30 24.31
CA ASN A 112 4.44 1.99 23.56
C ASN A 112 3.24 2.78 24.08
N ASN A 113 3.17 4.05 23.69
CA ASN A 113 2.07 4.93 24.08
C ASN A 113 1.49 5.62 22.84
N TYR A 114 0.22 5.32 22.56
CA TYR A 114 -0.51 5.81 21.38
C TYR A 114 -1.05 7.23 21.54
N ALA A 115 -1.16 7.74 22.77
CA ALA A 115 -1.77 9.04 23.05
C ALA A 115 -0.73 10.16 23.16
N ASN A 116 0.49 9.85 23.60
CA ASN A 116 1.55 10.85 23.74
C ASN A 116 2.22 11.12 22.37
N PRO A 117 2.19 12.36 21.86
CA PRO A 117 2.70 12.69 20.53
C PRO A 117 4.23 12.56 20.37
N ALA A 118 4.99 12.54 21.47
CA ALA A 118 6.45 12.45 21.44
C ALA A 118 7.00 11.03 21.71
N SER A 119 6.15 10.06 22.02
CA SER A 119 6.56 8.68 22.32
C SER A 119 6.38 7.73 21.13
N GLY A 120 7.16 6.65 21.12
CA GLY A 120 6.94 5.53 20.21
C GLY A 120 5.64 4.75 20.51
N ALA A 121 5.16 4.05 19.49
CA ALA A 121 4.03 3.12 19.58
C ALA A 121 4.21 1.96 18.59
N ASN A 122 3.61 0.80 18.88
CA ASN A 122 3.66 -0.37 18.01
C ASN A 122 2.73 -0.22 16.79
N ILE A 123 3.11 0.65 15.87
CA ILE A 123 2.37 0.91 14.64
C ILE A 123 3.17 0.37 13.45
N SER A 124 2.56 -0.53 12.68
CA SER A 124 3.18 -1.06 11.47
C SER A 124 3.20 0.00 10.37
N THR A 125 4.39 0.46 10.01
CA THR A 125 4.62 1.42 8.92
C THR A 125 4.05 0.93 7.58
N SER A 126 4.14 -0.38 7.30
CA SER A 126 3.55 -0.97 6.09
C SER A 126 2.02 -0.89 6.07
N LYS A 127 1.36 -1.11 7.23
CA LYS A 127 -0.10 -0.96 7.33
C LYS A 127 -0.53 0.51 7.15
N ILE A 128 0.24 1.45 7.69
CA ILE A 128 0.00 2.89 7.44
C ILE A 128 0.11 3.19 5.95
N ALA A 129 1.16 2.73 5.27
CA ALA A 129 1.36 3.01 3.84
C ALA A 129 0.21 2.44 2.97
N ILE A 130 -0.26 1.23 3.28
CA ILE A 130 -1.42 0.62 2.62
C ILE A 130 -2.69 1.45 2.87
N LEU A 131 -2.93 1.86 4.12
CA LEU A 131 -4.09 2.69 4.45
C LEU A 131 -4.02 4.05 3.74
N PHE A 132 -2.85 4.68 3.72
CA PHE A 132 -2.64 5.98 3.11
C PHE A 132 -2.90 5.94 1.61
N SER A 133 -2.29 4.99 0.90
CA SER A 133 -2.53 4.79 -0.54
C SER A 133 -4.01 4.50 -0.84
N PHE A 134 -4.68 3.71 0.00
CA PHE A 134 -6.12 3.45 -0.12
C PHE A 134 -6.97 4.73 0.02
N ILE A 135 -6.68 5.57 1.02
CA ILE A 135 -7.37 6.85 1.24
C ILE A 135 -7.17 7.77 0.03
N ILE A 136 -5.93 7.97 -0.43
CA ILE A 136 -5.63 8.83 -1.58
C ILE A 136 -6.35 8.34 -2.84
N THR A 137 -6.35 7.03 -3.09
CA THR A 137 -7.08 6.43 -4.21
C THR A 137 -8.58 6.70 -4.10
N SER A 138 -9.14 6.55 -2.90
CA SER A 138 -10.57 6.80 -2.65
C SER A 138 -10.94 8.28 -2.84
N CYS A 139 -10.06 9.21 -2.49
CA CYS A 139 -10.25 10.63 -2.75
C CYS A 139 -10.31 10.92 -4.27
N TRP A 140 -9.36 10.38 -5.05
CA TRP A 140 -9.36 10.57 -6.50
C TRP A 140 -10.61 9.98 -7.17
N GLY A 141 -11.05 8.80 -6.75
CA GLY A 141 -12.27 8.20 -7.28
C GLY A 141 -13.52 8.96 -6.85
N ALA A 142 -13.56 9.50 -5.63
CA ALA A 142 -14.66 10.36 -5.17
C ALA A 142 -14.81 11.61 -6.05
N LEU A 143 -13.71 12.23 -6.48
CA LEU A 143 -13.75 13.37 -7.41
C LEU A 143 -14.39 13.00 -8.76
N ILE A 144 -14.16 11.78 -9.26
CA ILE A 144 -14.80 11.30 -10.48
C ILE A 144 -16.31 11.14 -10.25
N PHE A 145 -16.70 10.42 -9.20
CA PHE A 145 -18.11 10.16 -8.91
C PHE A 145 -18.90 11.42 -8.57
N TYR A 146 -18.31 12.35 -7.82
CA TYR A 146 -18.95 13.62 -7.47
C TYR A 146 -19.38 14.38 -8.73
N LYS A 147 -18.50 14.46 -9.73
CA LYS A 147 -18.85 15.11 -11.00
C LYS A 147 -19.87 14.33 -11.82
N LEU A 148 -19.76 13.01 -11.87
CA LEU A 148 -20.74 12.18 -12.58
C LEU A 148 -22.15 12.37 -12.00
N LEU A 149 -22.28 12.41 -10.67
CA LEU A 149 -23.55 12.63 -9.99
C LEU A 149 -24.08 14.07 -10.18
N ASN A 150 -23.20 15.07 -10.20
CA ASN A 150 -23.58 16.44 -10.48
C ASN A 150 -24.05 16.64 -11.94
N LEU A 151 -23.44 15.96 -12.91
CA LEU A 151 -23.90 16.00 -14.30
C LEU A 151 -25.31 15.45 -14.48
N THR A 152 -25.68 14.43 -13.71
CA THR A 152 -26.99 13.78 -13.81
C THR A 152 -28.07 14.45 -12.95
N ASN A 153 -27.74 15.52 -12.21
CA ASN A 153 -28.63 16.19 -11.25
C ASN A 153 -29.36 15.22 -10.29
N CYS A 154 -28.76 14.07 -9.99
CA CYS A 154 -29.44 12.99 -9.27
C CYS A 154 -29.74 13.33 -7.81
N ILE A 155 -28.98 14.25 -7.20
CA ILE A 155 -29.04 14.57 -5.77
C ILE A 155 -29.00 16.10 -5.61
N CYS A 156 -30.03 16.67 -4.99
CA CYS A 156 -30.18 18.13 -4.82
C CYS A 156 -29.35 18.73 -3.66
N TYR A 157 -28.68 17.89 -2.85
CA TYR A 157 -27.92 18.31 -1.67
C TYR A 157 -26.43 17.99 -1.83
N ASP A 158 -25.60 19.02 -1.95
CA ASP A 158 -24.15 18.90 -2.17
C ASP A 158 -23.45 17.99 -1.15
N GLY A 159 -23.81 18.10 0.13
CA GLY A 159 -23.22 17.27 1.19
C GLY A 159 -23.51 15.77 1.02
N LEU A 160 -24.72 15.42 0.60
CA LEU A 160 -25.07 14.03 0.32
C LEU A 160 -24.34 13.52 -0.91
N THR A 161 -24.20 14.33 -1.95
CA THR A 161 -23.45 13.96 -3.17
C THR A 161 -22.00 13.62 -2.86
N ILE A 162 -21.34 14.39 -1.98
CA ILE A 162 -19.95 14.11 -1.54
C ILE A 162 -19.89 12.77 -0.82
N ILE A 163 -20.78 12.51 0.15
CA ILE A 163 -20.79 11.25 0.91
C ILE A 163 -21.01 10.05 -0.02
N PHE A 164 -22.00 10.13 -0.92
CA PHE A 164 -22.26 9.06 -1.87
C PHE A 164 -21.09 8.84 -2.83
N SER A 165 -20.43 9.90 -3.29
CA SER A 165 -19.25 9.79 -4.15
C SER A 165 -18.09 9.07 -3.46
N LEU A 166 -17.87 9.34 -2.17
CA LEU A 166 -16.82 8.68 -1.38
C LEU A 166 -17.14 7.20 -1.16
N ILE A 167 -18.39 6.88 -0.79
CA ILE A 167 -18.83 5.49 -0.61
C ILE A 167 -18.70 4.71 -1.92
N ALA A 168 -19.18 5.28 -3.04
CA ALA A 168 -19.06 4.66 -4.37
C ALA A 168 -17.59 4.41 -4.74
N SER A 169 -16.71 5.38 -4.47
CA SER A 169 -15.28 5.22 -4.71
C SER A 169 -14.63 4.13 -3.87
N ILE A 170 -15.00 4.01 -2.60
CA ILE A 170 -14.48 2.97 -1.69
C ILE A 170 -14.92 1.60 -2.19
N ILE A 171 -16.21 1.44 -2.52
CA ILE A 171 -16.77 0.19 -3.05
C ILE A 171 -16.07 -0.20 -4.35
N LEU A 172 -15.91 0.74 -5.29
CA LEU A 172 -15.22 0.50 -6.55
C LEU A 172 -13.78 0.05 -6.32
N THR A 173 -13.06 0.73 -5.43
CA THR A 173 -11.66 0.43 -5.09
C THR A 173 -11.53 -0.99 -4.54
N ILE A 174 -12.44 -1.41 -3.66
CA ILE A 174 -12.46 -2.76 -3.09
C ILE A 174 -12.76 -3.80 -4.18
N LEU A 175 -13.79 -3.58 -5.00
CA LEU A 175 -14.17 -4.49 -6.09
C LEU A 175 -13.03 -4.68 -7.11
N ILE A 176 -12.44 -3.57 -7.58
CA ILE A 176 -11.31 -3.59 -8.52
C ILE A 176 -10.11 -4.30 -7.89
N SER A 177 -9.82 -4.04 -6.61
CA SER A 177 -8.70 -4.66 -5.89
C SER A 177 -8.89 -6.16 -5.61
N TYR A 178 -10.12 -6.64 -5.65
CA TYR A 178 -10.40 -8.07 -5.59
C TYR A 178 -10.23 -8.71 -6.98
N LEU A 179 -10.87 -8.15 -8.01
CA LEU A 179 -10.96 -8.75 -9.33
C LEU A 179 -9.65 -8.71 -10.14
N ILE A 180 -8.94 -7.58 -10.14
CA ILE A 180 -7.80 -7.36 -11.03
C ILE A 180 -6.55 -8.09 -10.55
N PRO A 181 -6.11 -7.91 -9.28
CA PRO A 181 -4.88 -8.55 -8.82
C PRO A 181 -4.95 -10.08 -8.90
N GLU A 182 -6.10 -10.67 -8.55
CA GLU A 182 -6.30 -12.12 -8.61
C GLU A 182 -6.16 -12.68 -10.03
N LYS A 183 -6.71 -11.97 -11.03
CA LYS A 183 -6.73 -12.44 -12.43
C LYS A 183 -5.45 -12.14 -13.21
N TRP A 184 -4.83 -10.97 -13.00
CA TRP A 184 -3.79 -10.47 -13.91
C TRP A 184 -2.46 -10.14 -13.25
N LEU A 185 -2.44 -9.82 -11.94
CA LEU A 185 -1.22 -9.38 -11.25
C LEU A 185 -0.69 -10.40 -10.23
N LYS A 186 -1.38 -11.53 -10.06
CA LYS A 186 -0.96 -12.60 -9.16
C LYS A 186 0.40 -13.14 -9.60
N SER A 187 1.33 -13.19 -8.66
CA SER A 187 2.62 -13.81 -8.91
C SER A 187 2.45 -15.31 -9.15
N LYS A 188 3.13 -15.86 -10.16
CA LYS A 188 3.12 -17.30 -10.48
C LYS A 188 3.98 -18.07 -9.48
N ILE A 189 3.46 -18.27 -8.28
CA ILE A 189 4.19 -18.96 -7.19
C ILE A 189 3.76 -20.41 -7.01
N GLU A 190 2.78 -20.89 -7.79
CA GLU A 190 2.15 -22.22 -7.64
C GLU A 190 3.09 -23.40 -7.88
N HIS A 191 4.21 -23.17 -8.55
CA HIS A 191 5.23 -24.20 -8.81
C HIS A 191 6.32 -24.26 -7.73
N PHE A 192 6.34 -23.31 -6.79
CA PHE A 192 7.22 -23.37 -5.65
C PHE A 192 6.58 -24.24 -4.56
N PRO A 193 7.31 -25.19 -3.96
CA PRO A 193 6.78 -25.98 -2.88
C PRO A 193 6.50 -25.09 -1.66
N ASP A 194 5.29 -25.19 -1.10
CA ASP A 194 4.96 -24.51 0.15
C ASP A 194 5.83 -25.07 1.28
N LEU A 195 6.66 -24.22 1.85
CA LEU A 195 7.21 -24.45 3.18
C LEU A 195 6.05 -24.28 4.17
N LYS A 196 5.45 -25.40 4.60
CA LYS A 196 4.41 -25.43 5.64
C LYS A 196 5.01 -25.09 7.00
N ILE A 197 5.31 -23.81 7.20
CA ILE A 197 5.80 -23.26 8.46
C ILE A 197 4.56 -22.83 9.26
N GLN A 198 4.38 -23.38 10.47
CA GLN A 198 3.35 -22.88 11.39
C GLN A 198 3.72 -21.45 11.79
N GLN A 199 2.79 -20.51 11.55
CA GLN A 199 2.90 -19.11 11.99
C GLN A 199 2.48 -18.96 13.44
#